data_AF-A0A9D7DHS2-F1
#
_entry.id   AF-A0A9D7DHS2-F1
#
_cell.length_a   1.000
_cell.length_b   1.000
_cell.length_c   1.000
_cell.angle_alpha   90.00
_cell.angle_beta   90.00
_cell.angle_gamma   90.00
#
_symmetry.space_group_name_H-M   'P 1'
#
loop_
_entity.id
_entity.type
_entity.pdbx_description
1 polymer ?
#
loop_
_entity_poly.entity_id
_entity_poly.type
_entity_poly.pdbx_seq_one_letter_code
_entity_poly.pdbx_strand_id
1 'polypeptide(L)' 'MTKRRITVKGEDKRALILAKSLHLFNKHGVEHVGVRDIARALNMRPGHITYYFPDKESLVLELAGPAPG' A
#
# COMPACT_ATOMS: atom_id res chain seq x y z
N MET A 1 5.35 31.12 -7.63
CA MET A 1 5.97 29.80 -7.45
C MET A 1 5.36 29.14 -6.21
N THR A 2 4.24 28.43 -6.34
CA THR A 2 3.63 27.73 -5.18
C THR A 2 2.89 26.48 -5.66
N LYS A 3 3.61 25.37 -5.86
CA LYS A 3 2.94 24.05 -5.95
C LYS A 3 2.61 23.63 -4.52
N ARG A 4 1.35 23.91 -4.18
CA ARG A 4 0.62 23.53 -2.97
C ARG A 4 1.04 22.13 -2.51
N ARG A 5 1.41 22.00 -1.23
CA ARG A 5 1.60 20.74 -0.47
C ARG A 5 0.68 19.62 -0.99
N ILE A 6 1.15 18.80 -1.93
CA ILE A 6 0.68 17.42 -1.96
C ILE A 6 1.21 16.87 -0.64
N THR A 7 0.28 16.48 0.22
CA THR A 7 0.53 16.36 1.65
C THR A 7 1.51 15.22 1.88
N VAL A 8 2.78 15.52 2.12
CA VAL A 8 3.88 14.59 2.42
C VAL A 8 3.40 13.37 3.23
N LYS A 9 2.59 13.65 4.28
CA LYS A 9 1.98 12.66 5.17
C LYS A 9 1.09 11.58 4.50
N GLY A 10 0.39 11.89 3.41
CA GLY A 10 -0.44 10.94 2.67
C GLY A 10 0.39 10.05 1.73
N GLU A 11 1.40 10.64 1.09
CA GLU A 11 2.39 9.89 0.30
C GLU A 11 3.19 8.93 1.18
N ASP A 12 3.56 9.36 2.40
CA ASP A 12 4.21 8.52 3.41
C ASP A 12 3.35 7.29 3.76
N LYS A 13 2.03 7.46 3.90
CA LYS A 13 1.12 6.35 4.22
C LYS A 13 0.95 5.40 3.04
N ARG A 14 0.83 5.93 1.83
CA ARG A 14 0.76 5.11 0.62
C ARG A 14 2.02 4.24 0.46
N ALA A 15 3.20 4.85 0.61
CA ALA A 15 4.48 4.15 0.56
C ALA A 15 4.61 3.07 1.65
N LEU A 16 4.20 3.37 2.89
CA LEU A 16 4.19 2.40 3.99
C LEU A 16 3.31 1.18 3.67
N ILE A 17 2.12 1.41 3.08
CA ILE A 17 1.21 0.34 2.69
C ILE A 17 1.83 -0.53 1.60
N LEU A 18 2.46 0.07 0.59
CA LEU A 18 3.13 -0.67 -0.50
C LEU A 18 4.29 -1.50 0.04
N ALA A 19 5.18 -0.91 0.83
CA ALA A 19 6.32 -1.61 1.43
C ALA A 19 5.88 -2.81 2.27
N LYS A 20 4.82 -2.64 3.09
CA LYS A 20 4.31 -3.75 3.91
C LYS A 20 3.62 -4.81 3.07
N SER A 21 2.87 -4.42 2.04
CA SER A 21 2.22 -5.33 1.10
C SER A 21 3.26 -6.17 0.37
N LEU A 22 4.30 -5.55 -0.19
CA LEU A 22 5.41 -6.24 -0.85
C LEU A 22 6.09 -7.25 0.08
N HIS A 23 6.36 -6.85 1.32
CA HIS A 23 6.94 -7.77 2.31
C HIS A 23 6.06 -8.99 2.57
N LEU A 24 4.74 -8.78 2.75
CA LEU A 24 3.81 -9.89 3.00
C LEU A 24 3.63 -10.77 1.76
N PHE A 25 3.53 -10.19 0.57
CA PHE A 25 3.45 -10.92 -0.69
C PHE A 25 4.69 -11.78 -0.91
N ASN A 26 5.89 -11.26 -0.66
CA ASN A 26 7.14 -12.03 -0.77
C ASN A 26 7.20 -13.17 0.27
N LYS A 27 6.66 -12.96 1.47
CA LYS A 27 6.73 -13.93 2.57
C LYS A 27 5.69 -15.05 2.47
N HIS A 28 4.49 -14.72 2.01
CA HIS A 28 3.32 -15.61 2.08
C HIS A 28 2.72 -15.95 0.71
N GLY A 29 3.21 -15.34 -0.37
CA GLY A 29 2.63 -15.42 -1.70
C GLY A 29 1.49 -14.42 -1.90
N VAL A 30 1.39 -13.84 -3.10
CA VAL A 30 0.38 -12.82 -3.39
C VAL A 30 -1.03 -13.37 -3.17
N GLU A 31 -1.31 -14.63 -3.51
CA GLU A 31 -2.62 -15.27 -3.39
C GLU A 31 -3.12 -15.42 -1.96
N HIS A 32 -2.22 -15.50 -0.97
CA HIS A 32 -2.58 -15.77 0.42
C HIS A 32 -2.68 -14.50 1.29
N VAL A 33 -2.42 -13.32 0.72
CA VAL A 33 -2.42 -12.06 1.46
C VAL A 33 -3.53 -11.17 0.95
N GLY A 34 -4.46 -10.82 1.84
CA GLY A 34 -5.53 -9.88 1.57
C GLY A 34 -5.31 -8.49 2.18
N VAL A 35 -6.15 -7.53 1.79
CA VAL A 35 -6.20 -6.17 2.36
C VAL A 35 -6.33 -6.18 3.88
N ARG A 36 -7.07 -7.15 4.44
CA ARG A 36 -7.25 -7.31 5.88
C ARG A 36 -5.97 -7.71 6.61
N ASP A 37 -5.13 -8.54 6.00
CA ASP A 37 -3.87 -8.98 6.59
C ASP A 37 -2.84 -7.85 6.60
N ILE A 38 -2.80 -7.06 5.51
CA ILE A 38 -1.99 -5.85 5.42
C ILE A 38 -2.42 -4.83 6.48
N ALA A 39 -3.73 -4.59 6.60
CA ALA A 39 -4.29 -3.69 7.62
C ALA A 39 -3.90 -4.13 9.03
N ARG A 40 -4.05 -5.44 9.34
CA ARG A 40 -3.64 -6.01 10.63
C ARG A 40 -2.16 -5.82 10.89
N ALA A 41 -1.31 -6.07 9.89
CA ALA A 41 0.14 -5.97 10.00
C ALA A 41 0.65 -4.52 10.15
N LEU A 42 -0.16 -3.53 9.80
CA LEU A 42 0.10 -2.10 9.98
C LEU A 42 -0.63 -1.50 11.20
N ASN A 43 -1.39 -2.31 11.94
CA ASN A 43 -2.30 -1.84 12.99
C ASN A 43 -3.28 -0.75 12.49
N MET A 44 -3.82 -0.95 11.27
CA MET A 44 -4.78 -0.07 10.62
C MET A 44 -6.12 -0.76 10.44
N ARG A 45 -7.18 0.05 10.32
CA ARG A 45 -8.51 -0.45 9.90
C ARG A 45 -8.47 -0.77 8.40
N PRO A 46 -9.15 -1.82 7.91
CA PRO A 46 -9.24 -2.11 6.48
C PRO A 46 -9.72 -0.92 5.65
N GLY A 47 -10.69 -0.15 6.18
CA GLY A 47 -11.19 1.08 5.55
C GLY A 47 -10.12 2.16 5.30
N HIS A 48 -9.06 2.18 6.10
CA HIS A 48 -7.92 3.09 5.91
C HIS A 48 -7.03 2.60 4.77
N ILE A 49 -6.89 1.28 4.56
CA ILE A 49 -6.17 0.74 3.40
C ILE A 49 -6.97 0.99 2.12
N THR A 50 -8.28 0.70 2.13
CA THR A 50 -9.16 0.88 0.97
C THR A 50 -9.34 2.33 0.55
N TYR A 51 -9.01 3.29 1.42
CA TYR A 51 -8.91 4.70 1.06
C TYR A 51 -7.76 4.99 0.08
N TYR A 52 -6.62 4.29 0.20
CA TYR A 52 -5.47 4.45 -0.70
C TYR A 52 -5.48 3.43 -1.85
N PHE A 53 -5.94 2.20 -1.58
CA PHE A 53 -5.94 1.09 -2.52
C PHE A 53 -7.28 0.34 -2.40
N PRO A 54 -8.24 0.60 -3.31
CA PRO A 54 -9.61 0.11 -3.16
C PRO A 54 -9.69 -1.43 -3.06
N ASP A 55 -8.75 -2.13 -3.68
CA ASP A 55 -8.67 -3.58 -3.74
C ASP A 55 -7.22 -4.09 -3.78
N LYS A 56 -7.06 -5.41 -3.69
CA LYS A 56 -5.77 -6.09 -3.75
C LYS A 56 -5.09 -5.90 -5.11
N GLU A 57 -5.85 -5.90 -6.20
CA GLU A 57 -5.30 -5.77 -7.56
C GLU A 57 -4.62 -4.41 -7.74
N SER A 58 -5.18 -3.35 -7.16
CA SER A 58 -4.60 -2.00 -7.14
C SER A 58 -3.22 -1.97 -6.46
N LEU A 59 -3.04 -2.75 -5.37
CA LEU A 59 -1.73 -2.89 -4.71
C LEU A 59 -0.74 -3.63 -5.61
N VAL A 60 -1.19 -4.72 -6.24
CA VAL A 60 -0.35 -5.55 -7.10
C VAL A 60 0.08 -4.77 -8.35
N LEU A 61 -0.85 -4.05 -8.98
CA LEU A 61 -0.58 -3.22 -10.15
C LEU A 61 0.44 -2.12 -9.82
N GLU A 62 0.27 -1.43 -8.69
CA GLU A 62 1.20 -0.39 -8.25
C GLU A 62 2.60 -0.96 -7.96
N LEU A 63 2.69 -2.14 -7.35
CA LEU A 63 3.96 -2.83 -7.08
C LEU A 63 4.60 -3.43 -8.34
N ALA A 64 3.80 -3.75 -9.36
CA ALA A 64 4.25 -4.28 -10.65
C ALA A 64 4.71 -3.19 -11.62
N GLY A 65 4.42 -1.92 -11.33
CA GLY A 65 5.04 -0.78 -12.00
C GLY A 65 6.56 -0.77 -11.81
N PRO A 66 7.32 -0.01 -12.64
CA PRO A 66 8.77 0.01 -12.52
C PRO A 66 9.15 0.43 -11.11
N ALA A 67 9.87 -0.46 -10.40
CA ALA A 67 10.43 -0.15 -9.09
C ALA A 67 11.14 1.21 -9.19
N PRO A 68 10.94 2.14 -8.25
CA PRO A 68 11.76 3.35 -8.22
C PRO A 68 13.22 2.90 -8.12
N GLY A 69 13.98 3.25 -9.15
CA GLY A 69 15.42 2.96 -9.23
C GLY A 69 16.20 3.62 -8.11
#